data_AF-A0A7V1V545-F1
#
_entry.id   AF-A0A7V1V545-F1
#
_cell.length_a   1.000
_cell.length_b   1.000
_cell.length_c   1.000
_cell.angle_alpha   90.00
_cell.angle_beta   90.00
_cell.angle_gamma   90.00
#
_symmetry.space_group_name_H-M   'P 1'
#
loop_
_entity.id
_entity.type
_entity.pdbx_description
1 polymer ?
#
loop_
_entity_poly.entity_id
_entity_poly.type
_entity_poly.pdbx_seq_one_letter_code
_entity_poly.pdbx_strand_id
1 'polypeptide(L)'
;MKCPQCQAKLIEVPTMEGPQLDVCPNAHGLWLDPAEINLFVEDYRSLTAEVGQSATPTGSPLAPCPRCARPMEHHPVGDTTVMLCAACHGWWLAQGTLTQLNCRHSGVGAPIQLDEPAFYSRASRKAAASPQAAAPGLGRRPGDAGSAGIWVWALIGVMAFMIGGILLWSGIRQYLPGAQWVRRPDDMFFYQVGGVVGGVGLFGYGFVLNRKKRLIESIPTSPIRALAVGLVKVAGAAQPIEGLLEAPFSRTPCVLYSCHVEERQGSGKHQRWVTTAKGVSEQPFSIQDQTGAVMVVPFDAELVMRVDRSYRTNWLGSLPANAEAGLTRLGVSTSSWSLNNPMRCSESYILPGEVIYVLGTAQDNPLGHASFDNATRLYLGSSRDEPFIISDRSEQELLSQLGWKTKATLYGGPALTVACWYAILKFYLVTGP
;
A
#
# COMPACT_ATOMS: atom_id res chain seq x y z
N MET A 1 2.71 -5.27 15.90
CA MET A 1 2.73 -6.76 15.98
C MET A 1 3.43 -7.21 17.26
N LYS A 2 3.30 -8.48 17.69
CA LYS A 2 3.98 -9.02 18.88
C LYS A 2 4.94 -10.15 18.52
N CYS A 3 6.09 -10.21 19.19
CA CYS A 3 7.04 -11.30 19.03
C CYS A 3 6.41 -12.63 19.46
N PRO A 4 6.50 -13.71 18.65
CA PRO A 4 5.94 -15.00 19.00
C PRO A 4 6.61 -15.62 20.25
N GLN A 5 7.88 -15.28 20.50
CA GLN A 5 8.67 -15.87 21.59
C GLN A 5 8.55 -15.09 22.92
N CYS A 6 8.71 -13.77 22.92
CA CYS A 6 8.65 -12.97 24.16
C CYS A 6 7.40 -12.10 24.31
N GLN A 7 6.50 -12.10 23.32
CA GLN A 7 5.26 -11.28 23.32
C GLN A 7 5.47 -9.77 23.40
N ALA A 8 6.72 -9.29 23.37
CA ALA A 8 7.05 -7.87 23.28
C ALA A 8 6.52 -7.28 21.95
N LYS A 9 6.15 -6.01 21.96
CA LYS A 9 5.77 -5.28 20.74
C LYS A 9 6.99 -5.25 19.81
N LEU A 10 6.82 -5.68 18.57
CA LEU A 10 7.85 -5.54 17.53
C LEU A 10 8.07 -4.06 17.24
N ILE A 11 9.32 -3.70 17.02
CA ILE A 11 9.75 -2.34 16.78
C ILE A 11 10.11 -2.20 15.30
N GLU A 12 9.49 -1.26 14.62
CA GLU A 12 9.83 -0.89 13.25
C GLU A 12 11.23 -0.25 13.25
N VAL A 13 12.15 -0.91 12.54
CA VAL A 13 13.52 -0.47 12.32
C VAL A 13 13.71 -0.19 10.84
N PRO A 14 14.12 1.03 10.48
CA PRO A 14 14.26 1.36 9.07
C PRO A 14 15.50 0.78 8.43
N THR A 15 15.39 0.51 7.12
CA THR A 15 16.49 0.04 6.27
C THR A 15 16.79 1.09 5.19
N MET A 16 18.00 1.03 4.62
CA MET A 16 18.46 2.03 3.63
C MET A 16 17.90 1.76 2.23
N GLU A 17 17.68 0.49 1.90
CA GLU A 17 17.39 0.01 0.54
C GLU A 17 16.00 -0.64 0.42
N GLY A 18 15.18 -0.63 1.48
CA GLY A 18 13.94 -1.41 1.51
C GLY A 18 12.91 -1.00 2.58
N PRO A 19 11.96 -1.90 2.92
CA PRO A 19 10.92 -1.65 3.90
C PRO A 19 11.48 -1.46 5.30
N GLN A 20 10.67 -0.89 6.19
CA GLN A 20 10.91 -1.00 7.62
C GLN A 20 10.81 -2.47 8.04
N LEU A 21 11.80 -2.96 8.79
CA LEU A 21 11.79 -4.30 9.35
C LEU A 21 11.14 -4.29 10.74
N ASP A 22 10.34 -5.31 11.02
CA ASP A 22 9.76 -5.49 12.35
C ASP A 22 10.64 -6.35 13.23
N VAL A 23 11.36 -5.70 14.12
CA VAL A 23 12.43 -6.35 14.88
C VAL A 23 12.01 -6.54 16.32
N CYS A 24 12.27 -7.72 16.86
CA CYS A 24 12.08 -7.98 18.27
C CYS A 24 13.14 -7.22 19.10
N PRO A 25 12.74 -6.38 20.07
CA PRO A 25 13.70 -5.64 20.89
C PRO A 25 14.55 -6.54 21.81
N ASN A 26 14.13 -7.80 22.02
CA ASN A 26 14.86 -8.80 22.78
C ASN A 26 15.68 -9.75 21.88
N ALA A 27 15.90 -9.39 20.60
CA ALA A 27 16.70 -10.15 19.65
C ALA A 27 16.24 -11.59 19.35
N HIS A 28 14.95 -11.91 19.48
CA HIS A 28 14.44 -13.24 19.09
C HIS A 28 14.30 -13.44 17.58
N GLY A 29 14.26 -12.36 16.80
CA GLY A 29 13.99 -12.43 15.37
C GLY A 29 13.34 -11.18 14.82
N LEU A 30 13.00 -11.24 13.54
CA LEU A 30 12.32 -10.18 12.80
C LEU A 30 11.16 -10.75 11.95
N TRP A 31 10.21 -9.88 11.63
CA TRP A 31 9.08 -10.17 10.76
C TRP A 31 9.21 -9.42 9.44
N LEU A 32 8.84 -10.11 8.36
CA LEU A 32 8.75 -9.59 7.00
C LEU A 32 7.34 -9.85 6.45
N ASP A 33 6.72 -8.81 5.91
CA ASP A 33 5.45 -8.89 5.21
C ASP A 33 5.61 -9.56 3.82
N PRO A 34 4.51 -9.95 3.15
CA PRO A 34 4.58 -10.63 1.86
C PRO A 34 5.29 -9.77 0.82
N ALA A 35 6.24 -10.38 0.10
CA ALA A 35 7.07 -9.69 -0.89
C ALA A 35 7.95 -8.56 -0.30
N GLU A 36 8.33 -8.64 0.98
CA GLU A 36 9.47 -7.89 1.50
C GLU A 36 10.77 -8.71 1.45
N ILE A 37 10.67 -10.03 1.58
CA ILE A 37 11.83 -10.95 1.61
C ILE A 37 12.67 -10.90 0.31
N ASN A 38 12.07 -10.59 -0.83
CA ASN A 38 12.75 -10.41 -2.12
C ASN A 38 13.62 -9.15 -2.19
N LEU A 39 13.51 -8.24 -1.21
CA LEU A 39 14.34 -7.04 -1.11
C LEU A 39 15.60 -7.28 -0.26
N PHE A 40 15.64 -8.39 0.47
CA PHE A 40 16.75 -8.76 1.36
C PHE A 40 17.43 -10.06 0.94
N VAL A 41 16.96 -10.70 -0.13
CA VAL A 41 17.52 -11.93 -0.69
C VAL A 41 17.55 -11.80 -2.20
N GLU A 42 18.77 -11.72 -2.76
CA GLU A 42 19.02 -11.45 -4.18
C GLU A 42 18.40 -12.49 -5.11
N ASP A 43 18.63 -13.79 -4.86
CA ASP A 43 18.00 -14.88 -5.60
C ASP A 43 16.76 -15.42 -4.87
N TYR A 44 15.75 -14.55 -4.76
CA TYR A 44 14.46 -14.89 -4.18
C TYR A 44 13.77 -16.09 -4.84
N ARG A 45 14.00 -16.29 -6.14
CA ARG A 45 13.40 -17.41 -6.88
C ARG A 45 13.97 -18.75 -6.41
N SER A 46 15.28 -18.82 -6.21
CA SER A 46 15.91 -20.02 -5.65
C SER A 46 15.48 -20.27 -4.21
N LEU A 47 15.37 -19.22 -3.39
CA LEU A 47 14.87 -19.34 -2.01
C LEU A 47 13.45 -19.91 -1.97
N THR A 48 12.52 -19.36 -2.76
CA THR A 48 11.12 -19.84 -2.78
C THR A 48 10.99 -21.25 -3.34
N ALA A 49 11.82 -21.63 -4.30
CA ALA A 49 11.88 -23.00 -4.80
C ALA A 49 12.37 -23.98 -3.73
N GLU A 50 13.38 -23.61 -2.93
CA GLU A 50 13.88 -24.43 -1.82
C GLU A 50 12.81 -24.58 -0.72
N VAL A 51 12.21 -23.47 -0.28
CA VAL A 51 11.13 -23.47 0.73
C VAL A 51 9.92 -24.31 0.27
N GLY A 52 9.55 -24.24 -1.01
CA GLY A 52 8.44 -25.01 -1.57
C GLY A 52 8.68 -26.51 -1.68
N GLN A 53 9.94 -26.95 -1.66
CA GLN A 53 10.33 -28.37 -1.66
C GLN A 53 10.49 -28.93 -0.25
N SER A 54 10.65 -28.05 0.75
CA SER A 54 10.83 -28.41 2.15
C SER A 54 9.53 -28.84 2.81
N ALA A 55 9.48 -30.08 3.29
CA ALA A 55 8.39 -30.58 4.11
C ALA A 55 8.46 -29.98 5.53
N THR A 56 7.31 -29.60 6.09
CA THR A 56 7.22 -29.12 7.47
C THR A 56 7.69 -30.23 8.43
N PRO A 57 8.67 -29.97 9.32
CA PRO A 57 9.12 -30.97 10.27
C PRO A 57 8.00 -31.34 11.24
N THR A 58 7.63 -32.62 11.26
CA THR A 58 6.58 -33.18 12.11
C THR A 58 6.91 -32.97 13.59
N GLY A 59 6.07 -32.24 14.32
CA GLY A 59 6.15 -32.12 15.79
C GLY A 59 6.75 -30.82 16.36
N SER A 60 7.04 -29.81 15.53
CA SER A 60 7.53 -28.51 16.04
C SER A 60 6.39 -27.67 16.64
N PRO A 61 6.61 -26.97 17.77
CA PRO A 61 5.61 -26.07 18.35
C PRO A 61 5.30 -24.92 17.38
N LEU A 62 4.04 -24.83 16.96
CA LEU A 62 3.58 -23.80 16.02
C LEU A 62 3.43 -22.46 16.74
N ALA A 63 4.41 -21.55 16.58
CA ALA A 63 4.31 -20.22 17.13
C ALA A 63 3.26 -19.36 16.38
N PRO A 64 2.55 -18.44 17.06
CA PRO A 64 1.50 -17.65 16.42
C PRO A 64 2.09 -16.55 15.54
N CYS A 65 1.47 -16.34 14.38
CA CYS A 65 1.81 -15.28 13.44
C CYS A 65 1.65 -13.88 14.09
N PRO A 66 2.68 -13.02 14.10
CA PRO A 66 2.62 -11.67 14.65
C PRO A 66 1.55 -10.76 14.04
N ARG A 67 1.14 -11.06 12.80
CA ARG A 67 0.16 -10.27 12.02
C ARG A 67 -1.28 -10.77 12.16
N CYS A 68 -1.51 -12.07 12.07
CA CYS A 68 -2.87 -12.64 12.05
C CYS A 68 -3.16 -13.69 13.13
N ALA A 69 -2.21 -13.96 14.03
CA ALA A 69 -2.29 -14.90 15.15
C ALA A 69 -2.51 -16.39 14.79
N ARG A 70 -2.52 -16.75 13.50
CA ARG A 70 -2.58 -18.16 13.06
C ARG A 70 -1.23 -18.88 13.25
N PRO A 71 -1.22 -20.21 13.45
CA PRO A 71 0.03 -20.97 13.55
C PRO A 71 0.89 -20.80 12.29
N MET A 72 2.21 -20.71 12.47
CA MET A 72 3.19 -20.63 11.38
C MET A 72 3.87 -21.98 11.16
N GLU A 73 4.04 -22.35 9.90
CA GLU A 73 4.70 -23.57 9.45
C GLU A 73 6.22 -23.36 9.40
N HIS A 74 6.98 -24.36 9.83
CA HIS A 74 8.44 -24.32 9.76
C HIS A 74 8.90 -24.91 8.43
N HIS A 75 9.84 -24.23 7.77
CA HIS A 75 10.45 -24.71 6.53
C HIS A 75 11.97 -24.68 6.68
N PRO A 76 12.66 -25.82 6.58
CA PRO A 76 14.12 -25.83 6.52
C PRO A 76 14.62 -25.19 5.22
N VAL A 77 15.65 -24.36 5.32
CA VAL A 77 16.38 -23.75 4.20
C VAL A 77 17.86 -23.82 4.53
N GLY A 78 18.60 -24.69 3.83
CA GLY A 78 19.95 -25.09 4.24
C GLY A 78 20.01 -25.57 5.69
N ASP A 79 20.90 -24.96 6.48
CA ASP A 79 21.09 -25.28 7.90
C ASP A 79 20.21 -24.44 8.83
N THR A 80 19.25 -23.70 8.27
CA THR A 80 18.41 -22.75 8.98
C THR A 80 16.94 -23.15 8.88
N THR A 81 16.11 -22.65 9.80
CA THR A 81 14.66 -22.87 9.76
C THR A 81 13.96 -21.53 9.73
N VAL A 82 13.10 -21.34 8.73
CA VAL A 82 12.25 -20.16 8.60
C VAL A 82 10.81 -20.52 8.96
N MET A 83 10.03 -19.56 9.43
CA MET A 83 8.61 -19.75 9.74
C MET A 83 7.74 -18.95 8.79
N LEU A 84 6.80 -19.61 8.11
CA LEU A 84 5.90 -19.00 7.14
C LEU A 84 4.45 -19.09 7.63
N CYS A 85 3.69 -18.01 7.41
CA CYS A 85 2.26 -18.01 7.69
C CYS A 85 1.46 -18.34 6.43
N ALA A 86 0.74 -19.47 6.42
CA ALA A 86 -0.11 -19.88 5.29
C ALA A 86 -1.27 -18.92 4.97
N ALA A 87 -1.63 -18.04 5.91
CA ALA A 87 -2.79 -17.15 5.75
C ALA A 87 -2.45 -15.74 5.27
N CYS A 88 -1.36 -15.17 5.78
CA CYS A 88 -0.94 -13.83 5.42
C CYS A 88 0.32 -13.83 4.56
N HIS A 89 0.96 -14.99 4.30
CA HIS A 89 2.18 -15.17 3.52
C HIS A 89 3.40 -14.38 4.03
N GLY A 90 3.40 -14.00 5.31
CA GLY A 90 4.53 -13.34 5.96
C GLY A 90 5.54 -14.32 6.53
N TRP A 91 6.74 -13.82 6.76
CA TRP A 91 7.91 -14.59 7.19
C TRP A 91 8.36 -14.14 8.57
N TRP A 92 8.58 -15.10 9.45
CA TRP A 92 9.29 -14.89 10.70
C TRP A 92 10.68 -15.52 10.61
N LEU A 93 11.70 -14.71 10.81
CA LEU A 93 13.10 -15.09 10.76
C LEU A 93 13.71 -14.96 12.15
N ALA A 94 14.37 -16.02 12.62
CA ALA A 94 15.13 -15.96 13.86
C ALA A 94 16.37 -15.07 13.70
N GLN A 95 17.00 -14.73 14.81
CA GLN A 95 18.22 -13.93 14.81
C GLN A 95 19.33 -14.57 13.97
N GLY A 96 19.92 -13.79 13.06
CA GLY A 96 20.98 -14.18 12.13
C GLY A 96 20.48 -14.89 10.87
N THR A 97 19.20 -15.25 10.82
CA THR A 97 18.65 -16.01 9.69
C THR A 97 18.56 -15.16 8.43
N LEU A 98 18.29 -13.86 8.51
CA LEU A 98 18.21 -13.00 7.32
C LEU A 98 19.57 -12.88 6.63
N THR A 99 20.65 -12.67 7.40
CA THR A 99 22.01 -12.70 6.88
C THR A 99 22.33 -14.06 6.23
N GLN A 100 21.97 -15.16 6.89
CA GLN A 100 22.22 -16.51 6.37
C GLN A 100 21.50 -16.78 5.05
N LEU A 101 20.22 -16.37 4.94
CA LEU A 101 19.45 -16.50 3.70
C LEU A 101 20.05 -15.68 2.57
N ASN A 102 20.44 -14.43 2.85
CA ASN A 102 21.05 -13.56 1.85
C ASN A 102 22.40 -14.13 1.36
N CYS A 103 23.26 -14.61 2.28
CA CYS A 103 24.52 -15.25 1.90
C CYS A 103 24.33 -16.56 1.11
N ARG A 104 23.28 -17.34 1.43
CA ARG A 104 23.00 -18.61 0.74
C ARG A 104 22.45 -18.39 -0.66
N HIS A 105 21.57 -17.42 -0.81
CA HIS A 105 20.87 -17.10 -2.05
C HIS A 105 21.37 -15.75 -2.60
N SER A 106 22.69 -15.56 -2.59
CA SER A 106 23.34 -14.44 -3.25
C SER A 106 23.18 -14.59 -4.77
N GLY A 107 22.83 -13.50 -5.44
CA GLY A 107 22.72 -13.42 -6.88
C GLY A 107 24.06 -13.06 -7.54
N VAL A 108 24.00 -12.76 -8.84
CA VAL A 108 25.14 -12.30 -9.65
C VAL A 108 25.31 -10.77 -9.56
N GLY A 109 24.48 -10.10 -8.76
CA GLY A 109 24.39 -8.63 -8.65
C GLY A 109 25.35 -8.02 -7.63
N ALA A 110 25.17 -6.72 -7.35
CA ALA A 110 25.85 -6.06 -6.24
C ALA A 110 25.35 -6.64 -4.91
N PRO A 111 26.24 -6.99 -3.96
CA PRO A 111 25.86 -7.67 -2.73
C PRO A 111 24.99 -6.76 -1.84
N ILE A 112 23.81 -7.24 -1.43
CA ILE A 112 22.97 -6.54 -0.43
C ILE A 112 23.75 -6.49 0.89
N GLN A 113 24.16 -5.29 1.31
CA GLN A 113 24.87 -5.09 2.58
C GLN A 113 23.89 -5.08 3.75
N LEU A 114 23.80 -6.20 4.46
CA LEU A 114 22.88 -6.38 5.58
C LEU A 114 23.64 -6.43 6.93
N ASP A 115 23.42 -5.43 7.80
CA ASP A 115 23.88 -5.45 9.20
C ASP A 115 22.72 -5.82 10.14
N GLU A 116 22.44 -7.13 10.23
CA GLU A 116 21.38 -7.66 11.08
C GLU A 116 21.56 -7.32 12.57
N PRO A 117 22.77 -7.44 13.17
CA PRO A 117 23.03 -6.99 14.53
C PRO A 117 22.66 -5.51 14.78
N ALA A 118 22.90 -4.63 13.82
CA ALA A 118 22.47 -3.23 13.93
C ALA A 118 20.95 -3.07 13.98
N PHE A 119 20.16 -3.97 13.36
CA PHE A 119 18.70 -3.94 13.50
C PHE A 119 18.26 -4.18 14.94
N TYR A 120 18.81 -5.21 15.59
CA TYR A 120 18.46 -5.56 16.97
C TYR A 120 18.88 -4.49 17.98
N SER A 121 20.08 -3.93 17.83
CA SER A 121 20.57 -2.85 18.71
C SER A 121 19.73 -1.57 18.59
N ARG A 122 19.18 -1.28 17.40
CA ARG A 122 18.26 -0.16 17.19
C ARG A 122 16.89 -0.44 17.80
N ALA A 123 16.36 -1.65 17.61
CA ALA A 123 15.09 -2.07 18.19
C ALA A 123 15.10 -1.98 19.73
N SER A 124 16.17 -2.47 20.36
CA SER A 124 16.31 -2.42 21.83
C SER A 124 16.40 -1.00 22.37
N ARG A 125 17.17 -0.12 21.72
CA ARG A 125 17.26 1.32 22.08
C ARG A 125 15.91 2.03 21.94
N LYS A 126 15.20 1.81 20.83
CA LYS A 126 13.89 2.42 20.58
C LYS A 126 12.82 1.90 21.54
N ALA A 127 12.89 0.62 21.94
CA ALA A 127 12.04 0.09 23.00
C ALA A 127 12.33 0.71 24.37
N ALA A 128 13.61 0.90 24.72
CA ALA A 128 14.04 1.50 25.98
C ALA A 128 13.71 3.00 26.07
N ALA A 129 13.71 3.72 24.96
CA ALA A 129 13.36 5.14 24.88
C ALA A 129 11.83 5.39 24.91
N SER A 130 11.00 4.36 24.74
CA SER A 130 9.55 4.51 24.73
C SER A 130 9.00 4.69 26.17
N PRO A 131 8.15 5.72 26.44
CA PRO A 131 7.67 6.04 27.80
C PRO A 131 6.87 4.92 28.51
N GLN A 132 6.56 3.82 27.82
CA GLN A 132 5.79 2.70 28.36
C GLN A 132 6.59 1.81 29.33
N ALA A 133 7.89 2.04 29.50
CA ALA A 133 8.73 1.32 30.47
C ALA A 133 8.62 1.87 31.91
N ALA A 134 7.96 3.02 32.14
CA ALA A 134 7.81 3.63 33.45
C ALA A 134 6.38 3.42 34.02
N ALA A 135 6.25 2.42 34.88
CA ALA A 135 5.17 2.15 35.86
C ALA A 135 3.77 1.71 35.36
N PRO A 136 3.10 0.78 36.09
CA PRO A 136 1.74 0.35 35.80
C PRO A 136 0.75 1.33 36.46
N GLY A 137 0.11 2.17 35.65
CA GLY A 137 -0.90 3.13 36.10
C GLY A 137 -2.04 3.22 35.10
N LEU A 138 -3.26 2.99 35.58
CA LEU A 138 -4.51 2.97 34.82
C LEU A 138 -4.63 4.11 33.79
N GLY A 139 -4.70 3.73 32.52
CA GLY A 139 -4.92 4.68 31.43
C GLY A 139 -5.19 3.96 30.11
N ARG A 140 -6.29 3.21 30.03
CA ARG A 140 -6.78 2.64 28.76
C ARG A 140 -7.16 3.79 27.83
N ARG A 141 -6.32 4.11 26.83
CA ARG A 141 -6.75 4.84 25.63
C ARG A 141 -7.53 3.87 24.74
N PRO A 142 -8.76 4.20 24.29
CA PRO A 142 -9.46 3.38 23.32
C PRO A 142 -8.92 3.75 21.94
N GLY A 143 -8.05 2.92 21.38
CA GLY A 143 -7.42 3.21 20.09
C GLY A 143 -6.86 2.01 19.34
N ASP A 144 -7.04 0.77 19.81
CA ASP A 144 -6.69 -0.42 19.03
C ASP A 144 -7.98 -1.03 18.46
N ALA A 145 -8.59 -0.33 17.51
CA ALA A 145 -9.57 -0.95 16.62
C ALA A 145 -8.79 -1.71 15.54
N GLY A 146 -8.21 -2.85 15.92
CA GLY A 146 -7.82 -3.88 14.97
C GLY A 146 -8.98 -4.18 14.04
N SER A 147 -8.67 -4.69 12.85
CA SER A 147 -9.56 -5.06 11.75
C SER A 147 -10.91 -5.74 12.12
N ALA A 148 -11.08 -6.22 13.34
CA ALA A 148 -12.37 -6.58 13.96
C ALA A 148 -13.39 -5.42 14.04
N GLY A 149 -12.95 -4.17 14.24
CA GLY A 149 -13.85 -3.01 14.36
C GLY A 149 -14.61 -2.73 13.06
N ILE A 150 -13.96 -2.89 11.91
CA ILE A 150 -14.58 -2.70 10.59
C ILE A 150 -15.68 -3.75 10.37
N TRP A 151 -15.45 -5.01 10.76
CA TRP A 151 -16.46 -6.06 10.67
C TRP A 151 -17.62 -5.86 11.64
N VAL A 152 -17.37 -5.36 12.86
CA VAL A 152 -18.42 -5.03 13.83
C VAL A 152 -19.25 -3.85 13.33
N TRP A 153 -18.63 -2.79 12.81
CA TRP A 153 -19.36 -1.66 12.23
C TRP A 153 -20.05 -2.02 10.90
N ALA A 154 -19.48 -2.95 10.11
CA ALA A 154 -20.14 -3.50 8.94
C ALA A 154 -21.35 -4.36 9.33
N LEU A 155 -21.23 -5.21 10.36
CA LEU A 155 -22.35 -6.01 10.90
C LEU A 155 -23.42 -5.12 11.50
N ILE A 156 -23.05 -4.09 12.27
CA ILE A 156 -23.98 -3.09 12.81
C ILE A 156 -24.62 -2.31 11.66
N GLY A 157 -23.87 -1.96 10.62
CA GLY A 157 -24.39 -1.31 9.41
C GLY A 157 -25.38 -2.20 8.67
N VAL A 158 -25.07 -3.49 8.49
CA VAL A 158 -25.97 -4.49 7.87
C VAL A 158 -27.19 -4.72 8.75
N MET A 159 -27.04 -4.86 10.07
CA MET A 159 -28.15 -4.98 11.02
C MET A 159 -29.01 -3.72 11.02
N ALA A 160 -28.43 -2.52 11.03
CA ALA A 160 -29.17 -1.27 10.96
C ALA A 160 -29.85 -1.08 9.60
N PHE A 161 -29.26 -1.58 8.51
CA PHE A 161 -29.86 -1.58 7.18
C PHE A 161 -30.99 -2.63 7.07
N MET A 162 -30.83 -3.80 7.71
CA MET A 162 -31.85 -4.84 7.82
C MET A 162 -33.00 -4.37 8.70
N ILE A 163 -32.72 -3.81 9.87
CA ILE A 163 -33.70 -3.24 10.80
C ILE A 163 -34.36 -2.01 10.17
N GLY A 164 -33.58 -1.12 9.55
CA GLY A 164 -34.08 0.02 8.79
C GLY A 164 -34.95 -0.42 7.63
N GLY A 165 -34.54 -1.47 6.90
CA GLY A 165 -35.31 -2.11 5.83
C GLY A 165 -36.58 -2.79 6.34
N ILE A 166 -36.55 -3.43 7.50
CA ILE A 166 -37.70 -4.05 8.18
C ILE A 166 -38.66 -2.99 8.70
N LEU A 167 -38.17 -1.91 9.30
CA LEU A 167 -38.97 -0.78 9.78
C LEU A 167 -39.53 0.04 8.63
N LEU A 168 -38.78 0.18 7.55
CA LEU A 168 -39.23 0.78 6.30
C LEU A 168 -40.24 -0.13 5.61
N TRP A 169 -40.06 -1.46 5.63
CA TRP A 169 -41.03 -2.44 5.14
C TRP A 169 -42.28 -2.51 6.01
N SER A 170 -42.16 -2.43 7.34
CA SER A 170 -43.31 -2.40 8.26
C SER A 170 -44.05 -1.08 8.15
N GLY A 171 -43.34 0.03 8.01
CA GLY A 171 -43.90 1.35 7.73
C GLY A 171 -44.58 1.40 6.37
N ILE A 172 -43.93 0.91 5.30
CA ILE A 172 -44.52 0.73 3.97
C ILE A 172 -45.77 -0.15 4.07
N ARG A 173 -45.73 -1.27 4.80
CA ARG A 173 -46.90 -2.14 5.01
C ARG A 173 -48.04 -1.46 5.77
N GLN A 174 -47.72 -0.50 6.66
CA GLN A 174 -48.70 0.26 7.43
C GLN A 174 -49.29 1.44 6.64
N TYR A 175 -48.53 2.03 5.70
CA TYR A 175 -48.98 3.11 4.80
C TYR A 175 -49.48 2.63 3.43
N LEU A 176 -49.19 1.38 3.06
CA LEU A 176 -49.60 0.71 1.81
C LEU A 176 -50.25 -0.65 2.13
N PRO A 177 -51.44 -0.66 2.79
CA PRO A 177 -52.20 -1.89 2.96
C PRO A 177 -52.55 -2.44 1.56
N GLY A 178 -52.09 -3.65 1.25
CA GLY A 178 -52.37 -4.31 -0.04
C GLY A 178 -51.26 -4.22 -1.09
N ALA A 179 -50.05 -3.78 -0.75
CA ALA A 179 -48.91 -3.85 -1.67
C ALA A 179 -48.60 -5.31 -2.06
N GLN A 180 -48.95 -5.68 -3.30
CA GLN A 180 -48.65 -7.00 -3.87
C GLN A 180 -47.54 -6.87 -4.91
N TRP A 181 -46.65 -7.87 -4.96
CA TRP A 181 -45.66 -7.98 -6.03
C TRP A 181 -46.37 -8.39 -7.32
N VAL A 182 -46.57 -7.43 -8.22
CA VAL A 182 -47.34 -7.65 -9.45
C VAL A 182 -46.50 -8.28 -10.56
N ARG A 183 -45.20 -7.96 -10.61
CA ARG A 183 -44.26 -8.50 -11.60
C ARG A 183 -43.31 -9.51 -10.99
N ARG A 184 -43.06 -10.61 -11.72
CA ARG A 184 -41.97 -11.54 -11.41
C ARG A 184 -40.63 -10.80 -11.57
N PRO A 185 -39.61 -11.15 -10.76
CA PRO A 185 -38.26 -10.62 -10.93
C PRO A 185 -37.74 -10.94 -12.34
N ASP A 186 -37.51 -9.89 -13.12
CA ASP A 186 -36.91 -9.92 -14.46
C ASP A 186 -35.51 -9.30 -14.41
N ASP A 187 -34.78 -9.31 -15.53
CA ASP A 187 -33.42 -8.76 -15.60
C ASP A 187 -33.35 -7.30 -15.11
N MET A 188 -34.39 -6.51 -15.40
CA MET A 188 -34.49 -5.13 -14.97
C MET A 188 -34.55 -4.98 -13.45
N PHE A 189 -35.24 -5.89 -12.75
CA PHE A 189 -35.25 -5.92 -11.28
C PHE A 189 -33.83 -6.09 -10.72
N PHE A 190 -33.06 -7.03 -11.28
CA PHE A 190 -31.69 -7.28 -10.83
C PHE A 190 -30.75 -6.11 -11.10
N TYR A 191 -30.90 -5.39 -12.23
CA TYR A 191 -30.15 -4.16 -12.46
C TYR A 191 -30.44 -3.07 -11.42
N GLN A 192 -31.70 -2.92 -10.99
CA GLN A 192 -32.06 -1.95 -9.96
C GLN A 192 -31.52 -2.35 -8.57
N VAL A 193 -31.59 -3.64 -8.21
CA VAL A 193 -30.96 -4.15 -6.98
C VAL A 193 -29.45 -3.93 -7.03
N GLY A 194 -28.80 -4.21 -8.16
CA GLY A 194 -27.39 -3.91 -8.39
C GLY A 194 -27.07 -2.43 -8.23
N GLY A 195 -27.95 -1.54 -8.72
CA GLY A 195 -27.82 -0.09 -8.54
C GLY A 195 -27.94 0.36 -7.08
N VAL A 196 -28.85 -0.24 -6.30
CA VAL A 196 -28.96 -0.01 -4.85
C VAL A 196 -27.67 -0.41 -4.14
N VAL A 197 -27.17 -1.63 -4.38
CA VAL A 197 -25.93 -2.14 -3.78
C VAL A 197 -24.72 -1.31 -4.21
N GLY A 198 -24.61 -1.00 -5.50
CA GLY A 198 -23.56 -0.14 -6.05
C GLY A 198 -23.59 1.27 -5.46
N GLY A 199 -24.76 1.87 -5.28
CA GLY A 199 -24.93 3.19 -4.66
C GLY A 199 -24.50 3.22 -3.19
N VAL A 200 -24.86 2.20 -2.40
CA VAL A 200 -24.39 2.05 -1.01
C VAL A 200 -22.86 1.84 -0.96
N GLY A 201 -22.32 1.03 -1.87
CA GLY A 201 -20.87 0.83 -2.00
C GLY A 201 -20.11 2.12 -2.33
N LEU A 202 -20.62 2.92 -3.28
CA LEU A 202 -20.05 4.23 -3.63
C LEU A 202 -20.08 5.20 -2.44
N PHE A 203 -21.18 5.22 -1.68
CA PHE A 203 -21.30 6.05 -0.47
C PHE A 203 -20.26 5.66 0.59
N GLY A 204 -20.10 4.35 0.85
CA GLY A 204 -19.07 3.83 1.76
C GLY A 204 -17.64 4.19 1.33
N TYR A 205 -17.34 4.06 0.04
CA TYR A 205 -16.06 4.49 -0.54
C TYR A 205 -15.85 6.01 -0.41
N GLY A 206 -16.92 6.80 -0.52
CA GLY A 206 -16.90 8.25 -0.31
C GLY A 206 -16.39 8.65 1.09
N PHE A 207 -16.73 7.89 2.14
CA PHE A 207 -16.16 8.13 3.47
C PHE A 207 -14.67 7.84 3.56
N VAL A 208 -14.18 6.79 2.89
CA VAL A 208 -12.76 6.45 2.85
C VAL A 208 -11.97 7.58 2.17
N LEU A 209 -12.45 8.06 1.02
CA LEU A 209 -11.87 9.21 0.33
C LEU A 209 -11.89 10.48 1.18
N ASN A 210 -13.01 10.75 1.87
CA ASN A 210 -13.15 11.90 2.75
C ASN A 210 -12.18 11.84 3.95
N ARG A 211 -11.95 10.64 4.51
CA ARG A 211 -10.97 10.45 5.59
C ARG A 211 -9.55 10.74 5.10
N LYS A 212 -9.16 10.20 3.94
CA LYS A 212 -7.85 10.48 3.32
C LYS A 212 -7.68 11.98 3.04
N LYS A 213 -8.71 12.62 2.47
CA LYS A 213 -8.72 14.05 2.21
C LYS A 213 -8.52 14.87 3.50
N ARG A 214 -9.28 14.57 4.56
CA ARG A 214 -9.16 15.28 5.86
C ARG A 214 -7.81 15.08 6.53
N LEU A 215 -7.23 13.89 6.42
CA LEU A 215 -5.89 13.61 6.93
C LEU A 215 -4.87 14.54 6.26
N ILE A 216 -4.91 14.61 4.93
CA ILE A 216 -4.04 15.50 4.16
C ILE A 216 -4.30 16.96 4.56
N GLU A 217 -5.54 17.43 4.62
CA GLU A 217 -5.88 18.81 5.00
C GLU A 217 -5.45 19.18 6.44
N SER A 218 -5.46 18.22 7.36
CA SER A 218 -5.19 18.49 8.78
C SER A 218 -3.73 18.73 9.12
N ILE A 219 -2.81 18.29 8.25
CA ILE A 219 -1.37 18.37 8.49
C ILE A 219 -0.85 19.62 7.78
N PRO A 220 -0.26 20.61 8.46
CA PRO A 220 0.30 21.77 7.77
C PRO A 220 1.62 21.40 7.06
N THR A 221 1.90 22.05 5.93
CA THR A 221 3.21 21.96 5.29
C THR A 221 4.24 22.62 6.19
N SER A 222 5.23 21.86 6.63
CA SER A 222 6.24 22.30 7.58
C SER A 222 7.57 22.57 6.84
N PRO A 223 8.33 23.60 7.24
CA PRO A 223 9.68 23.80 6.72
C PRO A 223 10.60 22.66 7.17
N ILE A 224 11.52 22.26 6.29
CA ILE A 224 12.40 21.11 6.52
C ILE A 224 13.23 21.25 7.81
N ARG A 225 13.67 22.46 8.15
CA ARG A 225 14.42 22.71 9.40
C ARG A 225 13.64 22.44 10.68
N ALA A 226 12.31 22.45 10.62
CA ALA A 226 11.43 22.27 11.77
C ALA A 226 10.82 20.86 11.83
N LEU A 227 11.29 19.95 10.98
CA LEU A 227 10.84 18.56 11.00
C LEU A 227 11.14 17.91 12.35
N ALA A 228 10.13 17.21 12.85
CA ALA A 228 10.21 16.33 14.00
C ALA A 228 9.80 14.92 13.57
N VAL A 229 10.22 13.91 14.33
CA VAL A 229 9.85 12.51 14.09
C VAL A 229 8.32 12.35 14.12
N GLY A 230 7.76 11.65 13.13
CA GLY A 230 6.33 11.42 12.96
C GLY A 230 5.81 11.85 11.58
N LEU A 231 4.49 11.83 11.40
CA LEU A 231 3.85 12.21 10.15
C LEU A 231 4.06 13.69 9.82
N VAL A 232 4.65 13.97 8.66
CA VAL A 232 5.00 15.31 8.21
C VAL A 232 4.64 15.53 6.75
N LYS A 233 4.47 16.80 6.40
CA LYS A 233 4.20 17.26 5.04
C LYS A 233 5.27 18.28 4.66
N VAL A 234 5.96 18.05 3.55
CA VAL A 234 7.01 18.93 3.03
C VAL A 234 6.80 19.19 1.55
N ALA A 235 7.30 20.35 1.10
CA ALA A 235 7.39 20.67 -0.31
C ALA A 235 8.75 21.32 -0.59
N GLY A 236 9.41 20.91 -1.67
CA GLY A 236 10.74 21.41 -2.00
C GLY A 236 11.26 20.84 -3.32
N ALA A 237 12.41 21.35 -3.75
CA ALA A 237 13.08 20.92 -4.97
C ALA A 237 13.75 19.55 -4.77
N ALA A 238 13.44 18.59 -5.63
CA ALA A 238 14.06 17.27 -5.63
C ALA A 238 15.51 17.34 -6.15
N GLN A 239 16.44 16.69 -5.47
CA GLN A 239 17.86 16.66 -5.79
C GLN A 239 18.41 15.23 -5.68
N PRO A 240 19.29 14.79 -6.59
CA PRO A 240 19.92 13.47 -6.48
C PRO A 240 20.92 13.42 -5.31
N ILE A 241 21.07 12.24 -4.70
CA ILE A 241 22.10 11.98 -3.68
C ILE A 241 23.32 11.31 -4.30
N GLU A 242 23.14 10.14 -4.93
CA GLU A 242 24.23 9.34 -5.51
C GLU A 242 24.47 9.65 -7.00
N GLY A 243 23.46 10.17 -7.68
CA GLY A 243 23.50 10.48 -9.11
C GLY A 243 22.10 10.58 -9.72
N LEU A 244 22.03 10.96 -10.99
CA LEU A 244 20.77 10.94 -11.73
C LEU A 244 20.48 9.52 -12.22
N LEU A 245 19.23 9.11 -12.08
CA LEU A 245 18.69 7.88 -12.64
C LEU A 245 18.30 8.11 -14.10
N GLU A 246 18.27 7.05 -14.90
CA GLU A 246 17.73 7.11 -16.26
C GLU A 246 16.35 6.46 -16.29
N ALA A 247 15.34 7.22 -16.72
CA ALA A 247 13.99 6.70 -16.88
C ALA A 247 13.99 5.56 -17.94
N PRO A 248 13.37 4.39 -17.67
CA PRO A 248 13.54 3.18 -18.49
C PRO A 248 13.23 3.34 -19.98
N PHE A 249 12.22 4.13 -20.34
CA PHE A 249 11.76 4.30 -21.71
C PHE A 249 12.34 5.53 -22.40
N SER A 250 12.29 6.70 -21.75
CA SER A 250 12.77 7.95 -22.36
C SER A 250 14.28 8.16 -22.23
N ARG A 251 14.95 7.46 -21.31
CA ARG A 251 16.31 7.75 -20.85
C ARG A 251 16.49 9.19 -20.37
N THR A 252 15.42 9.80 -19.88
CA THR A 252 15.49 11.14 -19.30
C THR A 252 16.23 11.04 -17.96
N PRO A 253 17.30 11.82 -17.73
CA PRO A 253 17.94 11.91 -16.43
C PRO A 253 16.97 12.48 -15.39
N CYS A 254 16.72 11.73 -14.32
CA CYS A 254 15.68 12.02 -13.33
C CYS A 254 16.12 11.62 -11.92
N VAL A 255 15.39 12.12 -10.92
CA VAL A 255 15.60 11.81 -9.50
C VAL A 255 14.75 10.61 -9.07
N LEU A 256 13.54 10.50 -9.63
CA LEU A 256 12.61 9.41 -9.40
C LEU A 256 11.89 9.11 -10.73
N TYR A 257 11.61 7.85 -11.01
CA TYR A 257 10.70 7.47 -12.10
C TYR A 257 9.68 6.43 -11.66
N SER A 258 8.54 6.43 -12.35
CA SER A 258 7.55 5.38 -12.31
C SER A 258 7.10 5.03 -13.72
N CYS A 259 7.09 3.74 -14.01
CA CYS A 259 6.64 3.20 -15.28
C CYS A 259 5.51 2.21 -15.07
N HIS A 260 4.50 2.31 -15.93
CA HIS A 260 3.36 1.40 -15.98
C HIS A 260 3.20 0.88 -17.41
N VAL A 261 3.13 -0.44 -17.54
CA VAL A 261 2.87 -1.14 -18.79
C VAL A 261 1.51 -1.79 -18.70
N GLU A 262 0.62 -1.41 -19.61
CA GLU A 262 -0.73 -1.92 -19.66
C GLU A 262 -1.01 -2.57 -21.00
N GLU A 263 -1.67 -3.72 -20.96
CA GLU A 263 -2.15 -4.44 -22.13
C GLU A 263 -3.67 -4.33 -22.22
N ARG A 264 -4.20 -4.12 -23.43
CA ARG A 264 -5.64 -4.19 -23.66
C ARG A 264 -6.06 -5.65 -23.76
N GLN A 265 -6.79 -6.13 -22.75
CA GLN A 265 -7.36 -7.47 -22.72
C GLN A 265 -8.87 -7.45 -22.98
N GLY A 266 -9.37 -8.49 -23.65
CA GLY A 266 -10.79 -8.69 -23.95
C GLY A 266 -11.16 -8.45 -25.41
N SER A 267 -12.36 -8.91 -25.80
CA SER A 267 -12.89 -8.80 -27.17
C SER A 267 -14.15 -7.91 -27.23
N GLY A 268 -14.30 -7.17 -28.32
CA GLY A 268 -15.50 -6.34 -28.58
C GLY A 268 -15.76 -5.28 -27.50
N LYS A 269 -16.94 -5.36 -26.86
CA LYS A 269 -17.44 -4.36 -25.89
C LYS A 269 -16.88 -4.50 -24.47
N HIS A 270 -16.11 -5.56 -24.19
CA HIS A 270 -15.55 -5.85 -22.85
C HIS A 270 -14.03 -5.64 -22.78
N GLN A 271 -13.52 -4.70 -23.57
CA GLN A 271 -12.09 -4.37 -23.57
C GLN A 271 -11.73 -3.57 -22.31
N ARG A 272 -10.68 -3.99 -21.61
CA ARG A 272 -10.11 -3.28 -20.46
C ARG A 272 -8.60 -3.20 -20.56
N TRP A 273 -8.04 -2.09 -20.08
CA TRP A 273 -6.60 -1.97 -19.88
C TRP A 273 -6.24 -2.66 -18.57
N VAL A 274 -5.24 -3.54 -18.61
CA VAL A 274 -4.77 -4.29 -17.44
C VAL A 274 -3.28 -4.01 -17.29
N THR A 275 -2.86 -3.59 -16.11
CA THR A 275 -1.43 -3.39 -15.83
C THR A 275 -0.72 -4.74 -15.80
N THR A 276 0.19 -4.95 -16.74
CA THR A 276 0.99 -6.18 -16.90
C THR A 276 2.34 -6.05 -16.20
N ALA A 277 2.90 -4.83 -16.16
CA ALA A 277 4.16 -4.56 -15.48
C ALA A 277 4.15 -3.16 -14.84
N LYS A 278 4.84 -3.03 -13.71
CA LYS A 278 5.09 -1.76 -13.02
C LYS A 278 6.56 -1.74 -12.60
N GLY A 279 7.22 -0.61 -12.77
CA GLY A 279 8.57 -0.36 -12.27
C GLY A 279 8.64 1.00 -11.60
N VAL A 280 9.35 1.09 -10.49
CA VAL A 280 9.53 2.32 -9.71
C VAL A 280 10.99 2.34 -9.26
N SER A 281 11.63 3.51 -9.31
CA SER A 281 12.96 3.69 -8.72
C SER A 281 12.88 3.69 -7.20
N GLU A 282 13.78 2.97 -6.54
CA GLU A 282 13.82 2.83 -5.08
C GLU A 282 14.95 3.64 -4.43
N GLN A 283 15.81 4.25 -5.25
CA GLN A 283 16.98 4.98 -4.79
C GLN A 283 16.58 6.22 -3.95
N PRO A 284 17.24 6.45 -2.80
CA PRO A 284 17.02 7.65 -2.02
C PRO A 284 17.40 8.93 -2.77
N PHE A 285 16.65 9.99 -2.51
CA PHE A 285 16.94 11.32 -3.02
C PHE A 285 16.71 12.39 -1.96
N SER A 286 17.13 13.62 -2.22
CA SER A 286 16.98 14.73 -1.27
C SER A 286 15.88 15.69 -1.74
N ILE A 287 15.10 16.22 -0.81
CA ILE A 287 14.23 17.38 -1.04
C ILE A 287 14.83 18.58 -0.33
N GLN A 288 14.90 19.71 -1.01
CA GLN A 288 15.45 20.96 -0.50
C GLN A 288 14.41 22.08 -0.54
N ASP A 289 14.23 22.76 0.58
CA ASP A 289 13.47 24.00 0.67
C ASP A 289 14.41 25.16 1.06
N GLN A 290 13.86 26.34 1.35
CA GLN A 290 14.67 27.49 1.75
C GLN A 290 15.34 27.33 3.13
N THR A 291 14.94 26.31 3.89
CA THR A 291 15.31 26.13 5.30
C THR A 291 16.26 24.98 5.54
N GLY A 292 16.33 24.00 4.63
CA GLY A 292 17.23 22.86 4.72
C GLY A 292 16.95 21.80 3.66
N ALA A 293 17.55 20.62 3.87
CA ALA A 293 17.38 19.44 3.04
C ALA A 293 16.90 18.26 3.90
N VAL A 294 16.19 17.30 3.31
CA VAL A 294 15.85 16.02 3.95
C VAL A 294 15.91 14.90 2.93
N MET A 295 16.40 13.73 3.35
CA MET A 295 16.41 12.54 2.51
C MET A 295 15.00 11.92 2.43
N VAL A 296 14.62 11.45 1.26
CA VAL A 296 13.40 10.70 1.00
C VAL A 296 13.79 9.33 0.46
N VAL A 297 13.28 8.29 1.10
CA VAL A 297 13.40 6.91 0.64
C VAL A 297 12.05 6.55 0.01
N PRO A 298 11.94 6.46 -1.33
CA PRO A 298 10.66 6.36 -2.04
C PRO A 298 9.98 4.98 -1.96
N PHE A 299 10.54 4.06 -1.17
CA PHE A 299 10.00 2.73 -1.00
C PHE A 299 8.56 2.74 -0.45
N ASP A 300 7.68 1.94 -1.06
CA ASP A 300 6.24 1.85 -0.73
C ASP A 300 5.45 3.19 -0.81
N ALA A 301 5.97 4.18 -1.54
CA ALA A 301 5.27 5.43 -1.74
C ALA A 301 4.08 5.29 -2.71
N GLU A 302 2.94 5.88 -2.35
CA GLU A 302 1.87 6.18 -3.30
C GLU A 302 2.31 7.35 -4.19
N LEU A 303 2.73 7.01 -5.42
CA LEU A 303 3.15 8.01 -6.40
C LEU A 303 1.94 8.62 -7.10
N VAL A 304 1.72 9.92 -6.92
CA VAL A 304 0.69 10.69 -7.60
C VAL A 304 1.37 11.65 -8.57
N MET A 305 1.77 11.13 -9.74
CA MET A 305 2.52 11.88 -10.74
C MET A 305 1.69 12.14 -12.01
N ARG A 306 2.11 13.11 -12.83
CA ARG A 306 1.60 13.31 -14.19
C ARG A 306 2.32 12.34 -15.13
N VAL A 307 1.61 11.88 -16.15
CA VAL A 307 2.21 11.03 -17.18
C VAL A 307 2.97 11.94 -18.15
N ASP A 308 4.29 11.93 -18.06
CA ASP A 308 5.16 12.74 -18.92
C ASP A 308 5.27 12.16 -20.32
N ARG A 309 5.40 10.83 -20.43
CA ARG A 309 5.46 10.13 -21.72
C ARG A 309 4.55 8.93 -21.76
N SER A 310 3.91 8.73 -22.91
CA SER A 310 3.17 7.51 -23.19
C SER A 310 3.48 7.01 -24.60
N TYR A 311 3.84 5.73 -24.69
CA TYR A 311 4.04 5.01 -25.94
C TYR A 311 2.88 4.03 -26.11
N ARG A 312 2.40 3.88 -27.34
CA ARG A 312 1.35 2.92 -27.68
C ARG A 312 1.80 2.09 -28.86
N THR A 313 1.32 0.86 -28.96
CA THR A 313 1.48 0.04 -30.17
C THR A 313 0.89 0.78 -31.36
N ASN A 314 1.67 0.88 -32.43
CA ASN A 314 1.19 1.45 -33.68
C ASN A 314 0.17 0.51 -34.35
N TRP A 315 -0.52 1.01 -35.37
CA TRP A 315 -1.50 0.21 -36.13
C TRP A 315 -0.87 -1.05 -36.76
N LEU A 316 0.45 -1.02 -37.02
CA LEU A 316 1.27 -2.13 -37.52
C LEU A 316 1.69 -3.13 -36.41
N GLY A 317 1.24 -2.94 -35.18
CA GLY A 317 1.41 -3.90 -34.07
C GLY A 317 2.73 -3.80 -33.28
N SER A 318 3.71 -3.01 -33.72
CA SER A 318 4.99 -2.85 -33.01
C SER A 318 5.00 -1.67 -32.03
N LEU A 319 5.74 -1.85 -30.94
CA LEU A 319 6.14 -0.77 -30.04
C LEU A 319 7.34 -0.02 -30.67
N PRO A 320 7.48 1.29 -30.42
CA PRO A 320 8.68 1.99 -30.85
C PRO A 320 9.91 1.45 -30.10
N ALA A 321 11.08 1.46 -30.77
CA ALA A 321 12.30 0.78 -30.30
C ALA A 321 12.77 1.20 -28.89
N ASN A 322 12.50 2.44 -28.50
CA ASN A 322 12.78 2.95 -27.15
C ASN A 322 11.88 2.32 -26.08
N ALA A 323 10.61 2.05 -26.41
CA ALA A 323 9.69 1.36 -25.51
C ALA A 323 10.09 -0.12 -25.35
N GLU A 324 10.46 -0.80 -26.44
CA GLU A 324 10.99 -2.17 -26.38
C GLU A 324 12.28 -2.26 -25.56
N ALA A 325 13.23 -1.35 -25.79
CA ALA A 325 14.45 -1.28 -24.99
C ALA A 325 14.18 -1.03 -23.50
N GLY A 326 13.20 -0.19 -23.17
CA GLY A 326 12.80 0.04 -21.79
C GLY A 326 12.11 -1.16 -21.14
N LEU A 327 11.32 -1.94 -21.89
CA LEU A 327 10.75 -3.19 -21.39
C LEU A 327 11.85 -4.21 -21.04
N THR A 328 12.88 -4.31 -21.88
CA THR A 328 14.04 -5.16 -21.61
C THR A 328 14.79 -4.71 -20.35
N ARG A 329 14.95 -3.41 -20.13
CA ARG A 329 15.56 -2.87 -18.89
C ARG A 329 14.73 -3.16 -17.63
N LEU A 330 13.41 -3.24 -17.79
CA LEU A 330 12.49 -3.62 -16.70
C LEU A 330 12.41 -5.14 -16.50
N GLY A 331 13.18 -5.93 -17.24
CA GLY A 331 13.16 -7.40 -17.15
C GLY A 331 11.87 -8.05 -17.65
N VAL A 332 11.05 -7.32 -18.41
CA VAL A 332 9.77 -7.82 -18.94
C VAL A 332 10.03 -8.55 -20.26
N SER A 333 9.80 -9.87 -20.28
CA SER A 333 10.02 -10.67 -21.48
C SER A 333 8.96 -10.40 -22.55
N THR A 334 9.41 -9.92 -23.70
CA THR A 334 8.60 -9.69 -24.90
C THR A 334 8.43 -10.97 -25.74
N SER A 335 8.48 -12.17 -25.17
CA SER A 335 8.33 -13.42 -25.94
C SER A 335 6.95 -14.07 -25.81
N SER A 336 6.14 -13.69 -24.82
CA SER A 336 4.80 -14.27 -24.57
C SER A 336 3.63 -13.33 -24.84
N TRP A 337 3.86 -12.15 -25.42
CA TRP A 337 2.79 -11.19 -25.70
C TRP A 337 2.09 -11.53 -27.02
N SER A 338 0.76 -11.62 -26.96
CA SER A 338 -0.06 -11.82 -28.15
C SER A 338 0.03 -10.59 -29.06
N LEU A 339 0.53 -10.77 -30.28
CA LEU A 339 0.64 -9.79 -31.38
C LEU A 339 -0.65 -9.00 -31.71
N ASN A 340 -1.78 -9.34 -31.09
CA ASN A 340 -3.10 -8.78 -31.40
C ASN A 340 -3.66 -7.84 -30.32
N ASN A 341 -2.97 -7.68 -29.18
CA ASN A 341 -3.43 -6.84 -28.08
C ASN A 341 -2.61 -5.54 -28.04
N PRO A 342 -3.25 -4.36 -28.22
CA PRO A 342 -2.52 -3.11 -28.15
C PRO A 342 -1.99 -2.87 -26.73
N MET A 343 -0.75 -2.39 -26.65
CA MET A 343 -0.09 -2.05 -25.40
C MET A 343 0.03 -0.53 -25.24
N ARG A 344 0.04 -0.10 -23.97
CA ARG A 344 0.31 1.26 -23.54
C ARG A 344 1.41 1.23 -22.48
N CYS A 345 2.56 1.81 -22.80
CA CYS A 345 3.63 2.04 -21.84
C CYS A 345 3.57 3.52 -21.43
N SER A 346 3.46 3.78 -20.14
CA SER A 346 3.46 5.14 -19.58
C SER A 346 4.63 5.29 -18.63
N GLU A 347 5.23 6.47 -18.67
CA GLU A 347 6.37 6.87 -17.87
C GLU A 347 6.06 8.21 -17.22
N SER A 348 6.47 8.33 -15.97
CA SER A 348 6.36 9.53 -15.15
C SER A 348 7.69 9.69 -14.42
N TYR A 349 8.23 10.90 -14.34
CA TYR A 349 9.53 11.13 -13.71
C TYR A 349 9.60 12.50 -13.05
N ILE A 350 10.43 12.60 -12.01
CA ILE A 350 10.72 13.85 -11.32
C ILE A 350 12.11 14.33 -11.75
N LEU A 351 12.19 15.54 -12.28
CA LEU A 351 13.45 16.13 -12.71
C LEU A 351 14.23 16.73 -11.53
N PRO A 352 15.57 16.78 -11.60
CA PRO A 352 16.37 17.52 -10.64
C PRO A 352 15.96 19.02 -10.62
N GLY A 353 15.74 19.55 -9.43
CA GLY A 353 15.25 20.92 -9.20
C GLY A 353 13.72 21.07 -9.22
N GLU A 354 12.97 20.03 -9.59
CA GLU A 354 11.51 20.09 -9.65
C GLU A 354 10.90 20.15 -8.24
N VAL A 355 9.93 21.05 -8.05
CA VAL A 355 9.25 21.20 -6.77
C VAL A 355 8.20 20.12 -6.61
N ILE A 356 8.39 19.26 -5.61
CA ILE A 356 7.52 18.13 -5.33
C ILE A 356 6.94 18.24 -3.92
N TYR A 357 5.83 17.52 -3.74
CA TYR A 357 5.09 17.42 -2.51
C TYR A 357 5.26 16.02 -1.92
N VAL A 358 5.64 15.94 -0.65
CA VAL A 358 5.79 14.67 0.07
C VAL A 358 5.02 14.71 1.39
N LEU A 359 4.16 13.72 1.58
CA LEU A 359 3.53 13.38 2.86
C LEU A 359 4.10 12.04 3.29
N GLY A 360 4.74 11.96 4.44
CA GLY A 360 5.35 10.72 4.91
C GLY A 360 5.81 10.81 6.36
N THR A 361 6.36 9.72 6.87
CA THR A 361 6.82 9.65 8.26
C THR A 361 8.29 10.04 8.33
N ALA A 362 8.59 11.12 9.04
CA ALA A 362 9.95 11.49 9.40
C ALA A 362 10.48 10.58 10.50
N GLN A 363 11.67 10.03 10.26
CA GLN A 363 12.30 9.04 11.11
C GLN A 363 13.78 9.37 11.32
N ASP A 364 14.35 8.98 12.46
CA ASP A 364 15.78 9.17 12.70
C ASP A 364 16.61 8.30 11.75
N ASN A 365 17.56 8.94 11.06
CA ASN A 365 18.56 8.33 10.24
C ASN A 365 19.65 7.70 11.14
N PRO A 366 19.83 6.37 11.11
CA PRO A 366 20.79 5.68 11.96
C PRO A 366 22.25 6.05 11.70
N LEU A 367 22.57 6.59 10.51
CA LEU A 367 23.92 7.01 10.15
C LEU A 367 24.21 8.48 10.55
N GLY A 368 23.17 9.23 10.91
CA GLY A 368 23.24 10.68 11.16
C GLY A 368 23.27 11.09 12.63
N HIS A 369 23.44 10.14 13.57
CA HIS A 369 23.28 10.38 15.01
C HIS A 369 24.19 11.46 15.63
N ALA A 370 25.26 11.85 14.94
CA ALA A 370 26.22 12.85 15.42
C ALA A 370 25.98 14.28 14.91
N SER A 371 24.97 14.50 14.07
CA SER A 371 24.72 15.80 13.44
C SER A 371 23.49 16.51 14.00
N PHE A 372 23.59 17.82 14.16
CA PHE A 372 22.49 18.70 14.57
C PHE A 372 21.60 19.12 13.38
N ASP A 373 22.01 18.82 12.14
CA ASP A 373 21.24 19.15 10.94
C ASP A 373 20.23 18.05 10.61
N ASN A 374 18.97 18.46 10.40
CA ASN A 374 17.88 17.58 10.00
C ASN A 374 18.19 16.84 8.70
N ALA A 375 18.97 17.44 7.80
CA ALA A 375 19.38 16.81 6.54
C ALA A 375 20.11 15.48 6.73
N THR A 376 20.88 15.39 7.80
CA THR A 376 21.63 14.18 8.15
C THR A 376 20.89 13.33 9.18
N ARG A 377 20.15 13.95 10.09
CA ARG A 377 19.49 13.26 11.21
C ARG A 377 18.18 12.60 10.83
N LEU A 378 17.45 13.12 9.85
CA LEU A 378 16.10 12.63 9.52
C LEU A 378 16.04 12.17 8.06
N TYR A 379 15.18 11.19 7.82
CA TYR A 379 14.71 10.86 6.48
C TYR A 379 13.20 10.64 6.49
N LEU A 380 12.57 10.81 5.33
CA LEU A 380 11.16 10.55 5.10
C LEU A 380 11.01 9.19 4.41
N GLY A 381 10.12 8.35 4.91
CA GLY A 381 9.81 7.06 4.31
C GLY A 381 8.42 6.57 4.72
N SER A 382 8.12 5.33 4.33
CA SER A 382 6.89 4.66 4.72
C SER A 382 6.86 4.32 6.21
N SER A 383 5.65 4.21 6.75
CA SER A 383 5.33 3.62 8.05
C SER A 383 3.99 2.90 7.93
N ARG A 384 3.76 1.86 8.73
CA ARG A 384 2.59 0.99 8.57
C ARG A 384 1.23 1.66 8.73
N ASP A 385 1.15 2.60 9.65
CA ASP A 385 -0.11 3.22 10.07
C ASP A 385 -0.33 4.59 9.41
N GLU A 386 0.66 5.07 8.65
CA GLU A 386 0.68 6.43 8.10
C GLU A 386 0.81 6.41 6.57
N PRO A 387 0.05 7.26 5.85
CA PRO A 387 0.15 7.31 4.40
C PRO A 387 1.47 7.93 3.96
N PHE A 388 2.11 7.29 2.97
CA PHE A 388 3.29 7.82 2.31
C PHE A 388 2.95 8.16 0.86
N ILE A 389 3.02 9.44 0.50
CA ILE A 389 2.63 9.98 -0.81
C ILE A 389 3.76 10.87 -1.32
N ILE A 390 4.17 10.64 -2.57
CA ILE A 390 5.08 11.52 -3.32
C ILE A 390 4.33 12.01 -4.55
N SER A 391 4.31 13.31 -4.79
CA SER A 391 3.57 13.91 -5.90
C SER A 391 4.34 15.06 -6.55
N ASP A 392 4.32 15.10 -7.88
CA ASP A 392 4.74 16.25 -8.70
C ASP A 392 3.67 17.35 -8.77
N ARG A 393 2.50 17.11 -8.17
CA ARG A 393 1.38 18.04 -8.12
C ARG A 393 1.44 18.84 -6.84
N SER A 394 0.93 20.06 -6.90
CA SER A 394 0.69 20.84 -5.68
C SER A 394 -0.33 20.15 -4.78
N GLU A 395 -0.23 20.40 -3.47
CA GLU A 395 -1.20 19.94 -2.49
C GLU A 395 -2.63 20.34 -2.88
N GLN A 396 -2.82 21.57 -3.38
CA GLN A 396 -4.12 22.08 -3.80
C GLN A 396 -4.70 21.27 -4.96
N GLU A 397 -3.88 20.91 -5.95
CA GLU A 397 -4.32 20.05 -7.06
C GLU A 397 -4.76 18.67 -6.55
N LEU A 398 -3.96 18.07 -5.67
CA LEU A 398 -4.24 16.76 -5.09
C LEU A 398 -5.56 16.78 -4.28
N LEU A 399 -5.75 17.81 -3.45
CA LEU A 399 -6.97 18.03 -2.68
C LEU A 399 -8.20 18.34 -3.54
N SER A 400 -8.02 19.08 -4.65
CA SER A 400 -9.12 19.40 -5.57
C SER A 400 -9.68 18.15 -6.26
N GLN A 401 -8.79 17.27 -6.73
CA GLN A 401 -9.18 16.01 -7.36
C GLN A 401 -9.85 15.05 -6.36
N LEU A 402 -9.26 14.92 -5.16
CA LEU A 402 -9.87 14.15 -4.08
C LEU A 402 -11.23 14.74 -3.67
N GLY A 403 -11.34 16.07 -3.62
CA GLY A 403 -12.56 16.79 -3.26
C GLY A 403 -13.70 16.54 -4.23
N TRP A 404 -13.45 16.61 -5.55
CA TRP A 404 -14.45 16.28 -6.56
C TRP A 404 -14.89 14.81 -6.47
N LYS A 405 -13.93 13.88 -6.41
CA LYS A 405 -14.24 12.44 -6.26
C LYS A 405 -15.04 12.15 -5.00
N THR A 406 -14.69 12.80 -3.89
CA THR A 406 -15.40 12.66 -2.60
C THR A 406 -16.84 13.18 -2.70
N LYS A 407 -17.06 14.37 -3.28
CA LYS A 407 -18.42 14.90 -3.46
C LYS A 407 -19.25 14.00 -4.39
N ALA A 408 -18.67 13.56 -5.51
CA ALA A 408 -19.34 12.71 -6.47
C ALA A 408 -19.79 11.38 -5.85
N THR A 409 -18.94 10.73 -5.04
CA THR A 409 -19.27 9.44 -4.40
C THR A 409 -20.20 9.61 -3.20
N LEU A 410 -20.01 10.66 -2.39
CA LEU A 410 -20.82 10.92 -1.19
C LEU A 410 -22.26 11.32 -1.53
N TYR A 411 -22.48 12.08 -2.61
CA TYR A 411 -23.83 12.48 -3.03
C TYR A 411 -24.40 11.59 -4.14
N GLY A 412 -23.57 11.15 -5.08
CA GLY A 412 -23.99 10.31 -6.21
C GLY A 412 -24.40 8.90 -5.79
N GLY A 413 -23.72 8.31 -4.79
CA GLY A 413 -24.08 7.00 -4.24
C GLY A 413 -25.51 6.97 -3.68
N PRO A 414 -25.86 7.84 -2.71
CA PRO A 414 -27.22 7.94 -2.18
C PRO A 414 -28.26 8.30 -3.24
N ALA A 415 -27.95 9.22 -4.17
CA ALA A 415 -28.86 9.58 -5.25
C ALA A 415 -29.20 8.37 -6.15
N LEU A 416 -28.19 7.57 -6.52
CA LEU A 416 -28.37 6.32 -7.28
C LEU A 416 -29.22 5.31 -6.49
N THR A 417 -28.91 5.12 -5.19
CA THR A 417 -29.67 4.22 -4.32
C THR A 417 -31.15 4.61 -4.25
N VAL A 418 -31.45 5.89 -4.04
CA VAL A 418 -32.83 6.40 -3.98
C VAL A 418 -33.55 6.23 -5.32
N ALA A 419 -32.89 6.54 -6.44
CA ALA A 419 -33.47 6.41 -7.77
C ALA A 419 -33.81 4.95 -8.11
N CYS A 420 -32.88 4.02 -7.86
CA CYS A 420 -33.10 2.60 -8.10
C CYS A 420 -34.16 2.01 -7.17
N TRP A 421 -34.16 2.41 -5.90
CA TRP A 421 -35.19 2.00 -4.94
C TRP A 421 -36.57 2.51 -5.35
N TYR A 422 -36.70 3.76 -5.75
CA TYR A 422 -37.95 4.33 -6.26
C TYR A 422 -38.46 3.57 -7.50
N ALA A 423 -37.57 3.21 -8.43
CA ALA A 423 -37.93 2.41 -9.60
C ALA A 423 -38.47 1.02 -9.21
N ILE A 424 -37.85 0.36 -8.21
CA ILE A 424 -38.34 -0.92 -7.67
C ILE A 424 -39.76 -0.74 -7.12
N LEU A 425 -39.97 0.27 -6.26
CA LEU A 425 -41.28 0.56 -5.69
C LEU A 425 -42.33 0.85 -6.77
N LYS A 426 -42.01 1.66 -7.79
CA LYS A 426 -42.97 2.06 -8.81
C LYS A 426 -43.39 0.94 -9.76
N PHE A 427 -42.45 0.10 -10.16
CA PHE A 427 -42.69 -0.88 -11.24
C PHE A 427 -43.01 -2.30 -10.75
N TYR A 428 -42.60 -2.64 -9.52
CA TYR A 428 -42.78 -3.98 -8.97
C TYR A 428 -43.75 -4.03 -7.80
N LEU A 429 -44.05 -2.90 -7.16
CA LEU A 429 -45.07 -2.78 -6.11
C LEU A 429 -46.23 -1.93 -6.63
N VAL A 430 -47.44 -2.49 -6.62
CA VAL A 430 -48.67 -1.75 -6.87
C VAL A 430 -49.38 -1.53 -5.55
N THR A 431 -49.81 -0.30 -5.33
CA THR A 431 -50.67 0.06 -4.22
C THR A 431 -52.08 -0.39 -4.60
N GLY A 432 -52.65 -1.37 -3.88
CA GLY A 432 -54.06 -1.72 -4.08
C GLY A 432 -54.96 -0.47 -3.90
N PRO A 433 -56.13 -0.42 -4.57
CA PRO A 433 -57.06 0.70 -4.42
C PRO A 433 -57.55 0.89 -2.98
#